data_AF-A0AAE7B9B6-F1
#
_entry.id   AF-A0AAE7B9B6-F1
#
_cell.length_a   1.000
_cell.length_b   1.000
_cell.length_c   1.000
_cell.angle_alpha   90.00
_cell.angle_beta   90.00
_cell.angle_gamma   90.00
#
_symmetry.space_group_name_H-M   'P 1'
#
loop_
_entity.id
_entity.type
_entity.pdbx_description
1 polymer ?
#
loop_
_entity_poly.entity_id
_entity_poly.type
_entity_poly.pdbx_seq_one_letter_code
_entity_poly.pdbx_strand_id
1 'polypeptide(L)'
;MNLSEEKINEVFNLAIYLQLMGVLVPNSDIEKIKDVVFSTHEFLKVSSKEEIALKLPQMEMILHQMTENFIKRFPLKKTIDEIAFNWNKLFKEGNDPFTYGITFGWLEKQMDCSKLYNYNYVPYHFNIGLYCHSGFGSVEETFLLQDAFSTLIKTNYNYNILERYKNILNDKNKEIDKVIYTKISDLKFEICSCSRLTIISFYSFIECFVNSIGFSYLERNIEVLEDIEVDILKGLKKNSYLSLKSKIEKYQKVIRKDKTIKIITSDKHQIKEPFLSFFNKYEEIRNASVHYSPSKEAIWMKPKDWVKNANEFAKLSIQVGLEFWKICYEELDSPDYLGRFEFDRLYKVSEDRLNSVNQIEIEISEAMNNKLEK
;
A
#
# COMPACT_ATOMS: atom_id res chain seq x y z
N MET A 1 19.53 -49.46 -9.59
CA MET A 1 19.20 -48.35 -10.50
C MET A 1 19.92 -47.13 -9.99
N ASN A 2 20.76 -46.48 -10.81
CA ASN A 2 21.34 -45.18 -10.42
C ASN A 2 20.21 -44.15 -10.43
N LEU A 3 19.80 -43.71 -9.24
CA LEU A 3 18.94 -42.53 -9.11
C LEU A 3 19.75 -41.33 -9.62
N SER A 4 19.24 -40.60 -10.60
CA SER A 4 19.89 -39.37 -11.03
C SER A 4 19.72 -38.30 -9.95
N GLU A 5 20.77 -37.51 -9.71
CA GLU A 5 20.69 -36.32 -8.84
C GLU A 5 19.57 -35.37 -9.30
N GLU A 6 19.29 -35.34 -10.60
CA GLU A 6 18.17 -34.62 -11.19
C GLU A 6 16.82 -34.96 -10.54
N LYS A 7 16.53 -36.25 -10.33
CA LYS A 7 15.24 -36.67 -9.76
C LYS A 7 15.12 -36.36 -8.27
N ILE A 8 16.23 -36.37 -7.54
CA ILE A 8 16.29 -35.89 -6.16
C ILE A 8 16.00 -34.38 -6.11
N ASN A 9 16.61 -33.61 -7.00
CA ASN A 9 16.41 -32.17 -7.10
C ASN A 9 14.96 -31.80 -7.46
N GLU A 10 14.33 -32.54 -8.38
CA GLU A 10 12.92 -32.33 -8.75
C GLU A 10 11.98 -32.47 -7.54
N VAL A 11 12.15 -33.52 -6.74
CA VAL A 11 11.37 -33.74 -5.50
C VAL A 11 11.63 -32.65 -4.47
N PHE A 12 12.88 -32.20 -4.35
CA PHE A 12 13.20 -31.09 -3.45
C PHE A 12 12.57 -29.77 -3.91
N ASN A 13 12.57 -29.48 -5.21
CA ASN A 13 11.96 -28.29 -5.78
C ASN A 13 10.43 -28.30 -5.63
N LEU A 14 9.78 -29.46 -5.72
CA LEU A 14 8.36 -29.63 -5.38
C LEU A 14 8.07 -29.26 -3.92
N ALA A 15 8.92 -29.67 -2.98
CA ALA A 15 8.78 -29.31 -1.57
C ALA A 15 8.96 -27.79 -1.36
N ILE A 16 9.93 -27.16 -2.04
CA ILE A 16 10.13 -25.71 -1.98
C ILE A 16 8.92 -24.95 -2.54
N TYR A 17 8.40 -25.36 -3.69
CA TYR A 17 7.20 -24.76 -4.26
C TYR A 17 5.99 -24.92 -3.33
N LEU A 18 5.83 -26.09 -2.71
CA LEU A 18 4.77 -26.33 -1.74
C LEU A 18 4.91 -25.40 -0.52
N GLN A 19 6.14 -25.16 -0.03
CA GLN A 19 6.40 -24.20 1.04
C GLN A 19 5.97 -22.79 0.64
N LEU A 20 6.36 -22.32 -0.55
CA LEU A 20 5.94 -21.02 -1.10
C LEU A 20 4.41 -20.90 -1.10
N MET A 21 3.71 -21.90 -1.65
CA MET A 21 2.25 -21.87 -1.70
C MET A 21 1.60 -21.93 -0.32
N GLY A 22 2.19 -22.68 0.61
CA GLY A 22 1.75 -22.73 2.00
C GLY A 22 1.81 -21.37 2.67
N VAL A 23 2.91 -20.64 2.52
CA VAL A 23 3.07 -19.31 3.15
C VAL A 23 2.31 -18.20 2.42
N LEU A 24 1.97 -18.41 1.14
CA LEU A 24 1.30 -17.42 0.30
C LEU A 24 -0.23 -17.47 0.41
N VAL A 25 -0.82 -18.68 0.40
CA VAL A 25 -2.27 -18.86 0.24
C VAL A 25 -2.97 -18.80 1.60
N PRO A 26 -3.98 -17.92 1.76
CA PRO A 26 -4.75 -17.84 3.00
C PRO A 26 -5.45 -19.16 3.33
N ASN A 27 -5.48 -19.52 4.61
CA ASN A 27 -6.10 -20.74 5.12
C ASN A 27 -5.51 -22.04 4.54
N SER A 28 -4.27 -22.01 4.05
CA SER A 28 -3.51 -23.23 3.80
C SER A 28 -3.26 -23.96 5.13
N ASP A 29 -3.16 -25.29 5.08
CA ASP A 29 -2.72 -26.09 6.23
C ASP A 29 -1.19 -26.00 6.34
N ILE A 30 -0.73 -24.83 6.79
CA ILE A 30 0.68 -24.47 6.77
C ILE A 30 1.53 -25.35 7.69
N GLU A 31 0.98 -25.78 8.83
CA GLU A 31 1.67 -26.70 9.74
C GLU A 31 1.88 -28.05 9.07
N LYS A 32 0.85 -28.62 8.43
CA LYS A 32 1.01 -29.86 7.67
C LYS A 32 1.98 -29.72 6.50
N ILE A 33 1.92 -28.60 5.78
CA ILE A 33 2.87 -28.32 4.69
C ILE A 33 4.29 -28.26 5.22
N LYS A 34 4.51 -27.54 6.32
CA LYS A 34 5.83 -27.41 6.96
C LYS A 34 6.35 -28.77 7.42
N ASP A 35 5.52 -29.61 8.02
CA ASP A 35 5.89 -30.96 8.44
C ASP A 35 6.33 -31.82 7.25
N VAL A 36 5.59 -31.79 6.15
CA VAL A 36 5.94 -32.53 4.92
C VAL A 36 7.23 -32.02 4.29
N VAL A 37 7.41 -30.69 4.22
CA VAL A 37 8.61 -30.06 3.65
C VAL A 37 9.84 -30.38 4.52
N PHE A 38 9.73 -30.26 5.84
CA PHE A 38 10.81 -30.57 6.77
C PHE A 38 11.17 -32.05 6.74
N SER A 39 10.17 -32.93 6.78
CA SER A 39 10.38 -34.39 6.70
C SER A 39 11.03 -34.79 5.38
N THR A 40 10.67 -34.13 4.27
CA THR A 40 11.29 -34.34 2.96
C THR A 40 12.76 -33.92 2.98
N HIS A 41 13.05 -32.72 3.50
CA HIS A 41 14.41 -32.21 3.59
C HIS A 41 15.32 -33.10 4.45
N GLU A 42 14.87 -33.46 5.65
CA GLU A 42 15.63 -34.31 6.57
C GLU A 42 15.88 -35.71 6.00
N PHE A 43 14.86 -36.31 5.37
CA PHE A 43 15.02 -37.60 4.70
C PHE A 43 16.09 -37.53 3.61
N LEU A 44 16.00 -36.57 2.69
CA LEU A 44 16.96 -36.43 1.59
C LEU A 44 18.40 -36.15 2.06
N LYS A 45 18.55 -35.55 3.25
CA LYS A 45 19.85 -35.20 3.82
C LYS A 45 20.53 -36.34 4.58
N VAL A 46 19.76 -37.19 5.25
CA VAL A 46 20.28 -38.18 6.22
C VAL A 46 20.22 -39.61 5.68
N SER A 47 19.32 -39.93 4.75
CA SER A 47 19.15 -41.30 4.24
C SER A 47 20.23 -41.76 3.27
N SER A 48 20.42 -43.08 3.20
CA SER A 48 21.35 -43.71 2.25
C SER A 48 20.80 -43.63 0.81
N LYS A 49 21.68 -43.81 -0.19
CA LYS A 49 21.27 -43.80 -1.60
C LYS A 49 20.24 -44.90 -1.91
N GLU A 50 20.35 -46.06 -1.26
CA GLU A 50 19.42 -47.17 -1.39
C GLU A 50 18.04 -46.83 -0.81
N GLU A 51 18.00 -46.21 0.37
CA GLU A 51 16.75 -45.77 1.00
C GLU A 51 16.05 -44.70 0.17
N ILE A 52 16.80 -43.71 -0.32
CA ILE A 52 16.29 -42.66 -1.20
C ILE A 52 15.71 -43.31 -2.46
N ALA A 53 16.43 -44.21 -3.12
CA ALA A 53 15.93 -44.87 -4.33
C ALA A 53 14.61 -45.65 -4.11
N LEU A 54 14.40 -46.20 -2.91
CA LEU A 54 13.18 -46.92 -2.56
C LEU A 54 11.99 -46.00 -2.24
N LYS A 55 12.20 -44.90 -1.52
CA LYS A 55 11.10 -44.04 -1.01
C LYS A 55 10.82 -42.80 -1.85
N LEU A 56 11.77 -42.33 -2.66
CA LEU A 56 11.64 -41.10 -3.45
C LEU A 56 10.37 -41.09 -4.33
N PRO A 57 9.99 -42.17 -5.05
CA PRO A 57 8.77 -42.16 -5.88
C PRO A 57 7.49 -41.94 -5.06
N GLN A 58 7.43 -42.46 -3.83
CA GLN A 58 6.28 -42.26 -2.95
C GLN A 58 6.21 -40.82 -2.45
N MET A 59 7.35 -40.22 -2.14
CA MET A 59 7.43 -38.82 -1.73
C MET A 59 7.04 -37.87 -2.86
N GLU A 60 7.57 -38.11 -4.07
CA GLU A 60 7.23 -37.41 -5.30
C GLU A 60 5.72 -37.41 -5.53
N MET A 61 5.08 -38.59 -5.43
CA MET A 61 3.63 -38.72 -5.56
C MET A 61 2.86 -37.88 -4.54
N ILE A 62 3.26 -37.89 -3.26
CA ILE A 62 2.61 -37.11 -2.20
C ILE A 62 2.74 -35.61 -2.47
N LEU A 63 3.93 -35.15 -2.81
CA LEU A 63 4.19 -33.73 -3.10
C LEU A 63 3.43 -33.26 -4.34
N HIS A 64 3.35 -34.08 -5.39
CA HIS A 64 2.52 -33.77 -6.56
C HIS A 64 1.03 -33.63 -6.18
N GLN A 65 0.48 -34.57 -5.40
CA GLN A 65 -0.91 -34.49 -4.94
C GLN A 65 -1.18 -33.21 -4.13
N MET A 66 -0.25 -32.81 -3.26
CA MET A 66 -0.40 -31.58 -2.47
C MET A 66 -0.28 -30.30 -3.31
N THR A 67 0.58 -30.31 -4.33
CA THR A 67 0.82 -29.15 -5.20
C THR A 67 -0.24 -29.00 -6.30
N GLU A 68 -0.90 -30.09 -6.71
CA GLU A 68 -1.86 -30.10 -7.82
C GLU A 68 -3.00 -29.10 -7.63
N ASN A 69 -3.53 -28.98 -6.40
CA ASN A 69 -4.60 -28.01 -6.09
C ASN A 69 -4.13 -26.57 -6.26
N PHE A 70 -2.89 -26.27 -5.87
CA PHE A 70 -2.31 -24.95 -6.05
C PHE A 70 -2.07 -24.64 -7.53
N ILE A 71 -1.52 -25.57 -8.30
CA ILE A 71 -1.26 -25.41 -9.74
C ILE A 71 -2.57 -25.21 -10.52
N LYS A 72 -3.63 -25.96 -10.17
CA LYS A 72 -4.97 -25.76 -10.76
C LYS A 72 -5.53 -24.37 -10.46
N ARG A 73 -5.29 -23.85 -9.26
CA ARG A 73 -5.77 -22.53 -8.85
C ARG A 73 -4.92 -21.39 -9.43
N PHE A 74 -3.61 -21.58 -9.48
CA PHE A 74 -2.60 -20.61 -9.93
C PHE A 74 -1.72 -21.27 -11.00
N PRO A 75 -2.20 -21.36 -12.26
CA PRO A 75 -1.44 -21.98 -13.35
C PRO A 75 -0.02 -21.41 -13.48
N LEU A 76 0.96 -22.30 -13.68
CA LEU A 76 2.36 -21.91 -13.75
C LEU A 76 2.70 -21.24 -15.08
N LYS A 77 3.54 -20.20 -15.05
CA LYS A 77 4.18 -19.62 -16.24
C LYS A 77 5.62 -20.10 -16.41
N LYS A 78 6.23 -20.57 -15.34
CA LYS A 78 7.58 -21.12 -15.25
C LYS A 78 7.57 -22.53 -14.68
N THR A 79 8.64 -23.29 -14.87
CA THR A 79 8.73 -24.63 -14.27
C THR A 79 8.86 -24.54 -12.74
N ILE A 80 8.49 -25.61 -12.03
CA ILE A 80 8.64 -25.66 -10.57
C ILE A 80 10.11 -25.47 -10.17
N ASP A 81 11.05 -26.00 -10.95
CA ASP A 81 12.48 -25.82 -10.71
C ASP A 81 12.91 -24.35 -10.79
N GLU A 82 12.44 -23.61 -11.80
CA GLU A 82 12.72 -22.17 -11.94
C GLU A 82 12.12 -21.37 -10.79
N ILE A 83 10.90 -21.72 -10.36
CA ILE A 83 10.21 -21.04 -9.27
C ILE A 83 10.94 -21.30 -7.94
N ALA A 84 11.29 -22.56 -7.66
CA ALA A 84 12.03 -22.95 -6.46
C ALA A 84 13.40 -22.25 -6.40
N PHE A 85 14.12 -22.20 -7.52
CA PHE A 85 15.37 -21.46 -7.63
C PHE A 85 15.18 -19.97 -7.35
N ASN A 86 14.18 -19.33 -7.96
CA ASN A 86 13.89 -17.91 -7.77
C ASN A 86 13.45 -17.59 -6.34
N TRP A 87 12.67 -18.47 -5.71
CA TRP A 87 12.24 -18.35 -4.33
C TRP A 87 13.43 -18.40 -3.37
N ASN A 88 14.29 -19.42 -3.50
CA ASN A 88 15.50 -19.53 -2.68
C ASN A 88 16.45 -18.35 -2.87
N LYS A 89 16.49 -17.75 -4.07
CA LYS A 89 17.29 -16.55 -4.32
C LYS A 89 16.84 -15.35 -3.48
N LEU A 90 15.55 -15.26 -3.10
CA LEU A 90 15.04 -14.18 -2.25
C LEU A 90 15.59 -14.20 -0.82
N PHE A 91 16.16 -15.31 -0.36
CA PHE A 91 16.74 -15.44 0.99
C PHE A 91 18.26 -15.18 1.01
N LYS A 92 18.85 -14.83 -0.13
CA LYS A 92 20.28 -14.51 -0.21
C LYS A 92 20.54 -13.07 0.25
N GLU A 93 21.78 -12.81 0.67
CA GLU A 93 22.29 -11.46 0.96
C GLU A 93 21.56 -10.73 2.12
N GLY A 94 21.04 -11.49 3.09
CA GLY A 94 20.40 -10.92 4.29
C GLY A 94 18.95 -10.47 4.09
N ASN A 95 18.35 -10.79 2.94
CA ASN A 95 16.93 -10.56 2.72
C ASN A 95 16.07 -11.56 3.51
N ASP A 96 14.97 -11.06 4.07
CA ASP A 96 13.96 -11.87 4.75
C ASP A 96 12.56 -11.61 4.18
N PRO A 97 12.15 -12.39 3.16
CA PRO A 97 10.80 -12.31 2.58
C PRO A 97 9.68 -12.55 3.60
N PHE A 98 9.92 -13.25 4.72
CA PHE A 98 8.87 -13.45 5.72
C PHE A 98 8.56 -12.19 6.50
N THR A 99 9.55 -11.31 6.69
CA THR A 99 9.34 -10.01 7.34
C THR A 99 8.77 -8.98 6.37
N TYR A 100 9.30 -8.92 5.15
CA TYR A 100 9.01 -7.82 4.22
C TYR A 100 8.06 -8.20 3.09
N GLY A 101 7.63 -9.45 2.97
CA GLY A 101 6.77 -9.91 1.89
C GLY A 101 7.50 -10.11 0.55
N ILE A 102 6.71 -10.33 -0.51
CA ILE A 102 7.17 -10.38 -1.91
C ILE A 102 6.33 -9.47 -2.78
N THR A 103 6.92 -8.90 -3.83
CA THR A 103 6.16 -8.08 -4.78
C THR A 103 5.28 -8.94 -5.67
N PHE A 104 4.08 -8.45 -5.97
CA PHE A 104 3.13 -9.07 -6.88
C PHE A 104 3.76 -9.32 -8.25
N GLY A 105 4.54 -8.38 -8.76
CA GLY A 105 5.24 -8.51 -10.02
C GLY A 105 6.28 -9.64 -10.04
N TRP A 106 6.96 -9.91 -8.93
CA TRP A 106 7.83 -11.09 -8.83
C TRP A 106 7.03 -12.38 -9.00
N LEU A 107 5.87 -12.48 -8.34
CA LEU A 107 5.00 -13.64 -8.37
C LEU A 107 4.30 -13.82 -9.72
N GLU A 108 3.84 -12.72 -10.33
CA GLU A 108 3.19 -12.67 -11.64
C GLU A 108 4.11 -13.19 -12.75
N LYS A 109 5.44 -13.09 -12.59
CA LYS A 109 6.44 -13.69 -13.51
C LYS A 109 6.57 -15.21 -13.36
N GLN A 110 6.14 -15.78 -12.23
CA GLN A 110 6.23 -17.20 -11.93
C GLN A 110 4.94 -17.95 -12.32
N MET A 111 3.78 -17.35 -12.02
CA MET A 111 2.47 -17.99 -12.13
C MET A 111 1.35 -16.98 -12.41
N ASP A 112 0.19 -17.48 -12.82
CA ASP A 112 -1.03 -16.70 -12.95
C ASP A 112 -1.60 -16.37 -11.54
N CYS A 113 -1.61 -15.08 -11.23
CA CYS A 113 -2.06 -14.53 -9.95
C CYS A 113 -3.47 -13.95 -10.00
N SER A 114 -4.22 -14.13 -11.10
CA SER A 114 -5.57 -13.56 -11.31
C SER A 114 -6.59 -13.93 -10.21
N LYS A 115 -6.38 -15.04 -9.52
CA LYS A 115 -7.24 -15.52 -8.42
C LYS A 115 -6.68 -15.26 -7.02
N LEU A 116 -5.58 -14.50 -6.91
CA LEU A 116 -4.95 -14.22 -5.62
C LEU A 116 -5.70 -13.15 -4.84
N TYR A 117 -6.07 -12.06 -5.51
CA TYR A 117 -6.86 -10.96 -4.95
C TYR A 117 -8.11 -10.71 -5.79
N ASN A 118 -9.19 -10.30 -5.12
CA ASN A 118 -10.42 -9.86 -5.79
C ASN A 118 -10.38 -8.35 -6.06
N TYR A 119 -9.33 -7.90 -6.74
CA TYR A 119 -9.16 -6.52 -7.19
C TYR A 119 -9.18 -6.49 -8.72
N ASN A 120 -9.81 -5.47 -9.30
CA ASN A 120 -9.76 -5.22 -10.73
C ASN A 120 -8.34 -4.90 -11.26
N TYR A 121 -7.45 -4.49 -10.36
CA TYR A 121 -6.05 -4.20 -10.65
C TYR A 121 -5.22 -4.36 -9.37
N VAL A 122 -4.05 -4.97 -9.52
CA VAL A 122 -3.02 -5.06 -8.48
C VAL A 122 -1.76 -4.38 -9.00
N PRO A 123 -1.20 -3.35 -8.34
CA PRO A 123 0.06 -2.75 -8.77
C PRO A 123 1.20 -3.77 -8.79
N TYR A 124 2.16 -3.58 -9.69
CA TYR A 124 3.28 -4.50 -9.85
C TYR A 124 4.18 -4.55 -8.61
N HIS A 125 4.35 -3.42 -7.91
CA HIS A 125 5.05 -3.32 -6.62
C HIS A 125 4.18 -3.67 -5.41
N PHE A 126 2.96 -4.20 -5.60
CA PHE A 126 2.11 -4.60 -4.48
C PHE A 126 2.77 -5.65 -3.61
N ASN A 127 3.00 -5.31 -2.35
CA ASN A 127 3.70 -6.17 -1.42
C ASN A 127 2.73 -7.17 -0.80
N ILE A 128 2.97 -8.45 -1.05
CA ILE A 128 2.15 -9.57 -0.60
C ILE A 128 2.69 -10.05 0.74
N GLY A 129 1.82 -10.07 1.76
CA GLY A 129 2.13 -10.64 3.06
C GLY A 129 2.25 -12.16 2.99
N LEU A 130 3.18 -12.71 3.76
CA LEU A 130 3.42 -14.15 3.87
C LEU A 130 3.08 -14.66 5.28
N TYR A 131 2.90 -15.96 5.41
CA TYR A 131 2.67 -16.65 6.69
C TYR A 131 1.43 -16.10 7.42
N CYS A 132 1.60 -15.53 8.62
CA CYS A 132 0.54 -14.90 9.41
C CYS A 132 -0.07 -13.66 8.72
N HIS A 133 0.60 -13.12 7.70
CA HIS A 133 0.14 -12.02 6.87
C HIS A 133 -0.40 -12.48 5.50
N SER A 134 -0.53 -13.80 5.27
CA SER A 134 -1.08 -14.34 4.03
C SER A 134 -2.49 -13.78 3.75
N GLY A 135 -2.73 -13.38 2.50
CA GLY A 135 -3.99 -12.75 2.07
C GLY A 135 -4.08 -11.26 2.33
N PHE A 136 -3.15 -10.70 3.11
CA PHE A 136 -2.95 -9.27 3.21
C PHE A 136 -1.90 -8.81 2.20
N GLY A 137 -1.90 -7.51 1.94
CA GLY A 137 -0.88 -6.87 1.15
C GLY A 137 -1.17 -5.39 1.01
N SER A 138 -0.16 -4.63 0.61
CA SER A 138 -0.25 -3.18 0.51
C SER A 138 0.83 -2.63 -0.41
N VAL A 139 0.67 -1.36 -0.77
CA VAL A 139 1.68 -0.53 -1.44
C VAL A 139 1.89 0.75 -0.65
N GLU A 140 2.96 1.47 -0.97
CA GLU A 140 3.33 2.73 -0.33
C GLU A 140 2.21 3.77 -0.42
N GLU A 141 1.52 3.88 -1.56
CA GLU A 141 0.42 4.84 -1.66
C GLU A 141 -0.78 4.49 -0.76
N THR A 142 -1.00 3.21 -0.46
CA THR A 142 -2.03 2.79 0.51
C THR A 142 -1.64 3.25 1.91
N PHE A 143 -0.36 3.11 2.28
CA PHE A 143 0.15 3.58 3.56
C PHE A 143 0.00 5.11 3.70
N LEU A 144 0.40 5.88 2.68
CA LEU A 144 0.27 7.33 2.70
C LEU A 144 -1.19 7.80 2.71
N LEU A 145 -2.08 7.11 1.99
CA LEU A 145 -3.52 7.40 2.01
C LEU A 145 -4.09 7.21 3.43
N GLN A 146 -3.69 6.14 4.10
CA GLN A 146 -4.10 5.85 5.47
C GLN A 146 -3.59 6.91 6.46
N ASP A 147 -2.35 7.37 6.32
CA ASP A 147 -1.80 8.48 7.12
C ASP A 147 -2.58 9.78 6.90
N ALA A 148 -2.91 10.08 5.64
CA ALA A 148 -3.67 11.27 5.27
C ALA A 148 -5.07 11.28 5.89
N PHE A 149 -5.80 10.16 5.83
CA PHE A 149 -7.08 10.07 6.52
C PHE A 149 -6.93 10.07 8.04
N SER A 150 -5.92 9.40 8.60
CA SER A 150 -5.73 9.38 10.06
C SER A 150 -5.50 10.78 10.63
N THR A 151 -4.75 11.63 9.93
CA THR A 151 -4.54 13.03 10.32
C THR A 151 -5.80 13.88 10.12
N LEU A 152 -6.61 13.61 9.10
CA LEU A 152 -7.92 14.24 8.91
C LEU A 152 -8.90 13.88 10.03
N ILE A 153 -8.98 12.62 10.44
CA ILE A 153 -9.82 12.17 11.57
C ILE A 153 -9.42 12.93 12.83
N LYS A 154 -8.13 12.98 13.16
CA LYS A 154 -7.62 13.72 14.32
C LYS A 154 -7.96 15.21 14.25
N THR A 155 -7.84 15.82 13.07
CA THR A 155 -8.25 17.21 12.83
C THR A 155 -9.71 17.45 13.19
N ASN A 156 -10.62 16.63 12.65
CA ASN A 156 -12.05 16.76 12.87
C ASN A 156 -12.44 16.44 14.32
N TYR A 157 -11.82 15.42 14.91
CA TYR A 157 -12.01 15.05 16.31
C TYR A 157 -11.64 16.19 17.26
N ASN A 158 -10.43 16.76 17.11
CA ASN A 158 -9.97 17.86 17.96
C ASN A 158 -10.83 19.13 17.78
N TYR A 159 -11.27 19.42 16.56
CA TYR A 159 -12.17 20.54 16.30
C TYR A 159 -13.55 20.35 16.97
N ASN A 160 -14.09 19.13 16.92
CA ASN A 160 -15.33 18.79 17.62
C ASN A 160 -15.19 18.94 19.14
N ILE A 161 -14.04 18.56 19.73
CA ILE A 161 -13.76 18.82 21.15
C ILE A 161 -13.78 20.33 21.43
N LEU A 162 -13.15 21.15 20.58
CA LEU A 162 -13.08 22.60 20.77
C LEU A 162 -14.48 23.23 20.77
N GLU A 163 -15.34 22.86 19.82
CA GLU A 163 -16.72 23.38 19.76
C GLU A 163 -17.56 22.92 20.96
N ARG A 164 -17.43 21.65 21.38
CA ARG A 164 -18.10 21.15 22.60
C ARG A 164 -17.63 21.89 23.85
N TYR A 165 -16.32 22.10 23.98
CA TYR A 165 -15.75 22.78 25.14
C TYR A 165 -16.17 24.25 25.20
N LYS A 166 -16.22 24.93 24.05
CA LYS A 166 -16.77 26.29 23.92
C LYS A 166 -18.22 26.35 24.42
N ASN A 167 -19.07 25.40 24.06
CA ASN A 167 -20.46 25.36 24.54
C ASN A 167 -20.52 25.21 26.07
N ILE A 168 -19.72 24.29 26.65
CA ILE A 168 -19.65 24.10 28.11
C ILE A 168 -19.23 25.38 28.85
N LEU A 169 -18.28 26.13 28.29
CA LEU A 169 -17.82 27.39 28.90
C LEU A 169 -18.89 28.48 28.85
N ASN A 170 -19.60 28.59 27.71
CA ASN A 170 -20.70 29.52 27.54
C ASN A 170 -21.88 29.19 28.48
N ASP A 171 -22.28 27.91 28.57
CA ASP A 171 -23.42 27.48 29.38
C ASP A 171 -23.18 27.67 30.89
N LYS A 172 -21.91 27.63 31.33
CA LYS A 172 -21.54 27.73 32.74
C LYS A 172 -21.12 29.15 33.15
N ASN A 173 -21.14 30.14 32.24
CA ASN A 173 -20.58 31.49 32.46
C ASN A 173 -19.21 31.46 33.15
N LYS A 174 -18.38 30.47 32.80
CA LYS A 174 -17.09 30.29 33.47
C LYS A 174 -16.13 31.39 33.02
N GLU A 175 -15.52 32.09 33.98
CA GLU A 175 -14.36 32.92 33.68
C GLU A 175 -13.23 32.07 33.08
N ILE A 176 -12.64 32.58 32.01
CA ILE A 176 -11.50 31.94 31.35
C ILE A 176 -10.26 32.32 32.15
N ASP A 177 -9.88 31.46 33.09
CA ASP A 177 -8.60 31.57 33.78
C ASP A 177 -7.42 31.16 32.88
N LYS A 178 -6.20 31.34 33.39
CA LYS A 178 -4.97 30.99 32.67
C LYS A 178 -4.89 29.51 32.29
N VAL A 179 -5.39 28.61 33.13
CA VAL A 179 -5.34 27.16 32.90
C VAL A 179 -6.28 26.76 31.77
N ILE A 180 -7.51 27.29 31.78
CA ILE A 180 -8.50 27.10 30.72
C ILE A 180 -7.97 27.68 29.41
N TYR A 181 -7.38 28.89 29.46
CA TYR A 181 -6.77 29.51 28.29
C TYR A 181 -5.68 28.63 27.68
N THR A 182 -4.75 28.10 28.49
CA THR A 182 -3.69 27.19 28.01
C THR A 182 -4.28 25.96 27.34
N LYS A 183 -5.27 25.30 27.94
CA LYS A 183 -5.94 24.13 27.34
C LYS A 183 -6.58 24.44 25.99
N ILE A 184 -7.25 25.59 25.87
CA ILE A 184 -7.83 26.04 24.60
C ILE A 184 -6.73 26.32 23.58
N SER A 185 -5.63 26.95 24.00
CA SER A 185 -4.50 27.26 23.14
C SER A 185 -3.84 25.99 22.58
N ASP A 186 -3.58 25.00 23.44
CA ASP A 186 -2.99 23.71 23.05
C ASP A 186 -3.92 22.96 22.09
N LEU A 187 -5.22 22.93 22.37
CA LEU A 187 -6.20 22.30 21.47
C LEU A 187 -6.26 22.99 20.10
N LYS A 188 -6.20 24.34 20.07
CA LYS A 188 -6.12 25.09 18.81
C LYS A 188 -4.83 24.79 18.05
N PHE A 189 -3.70 24.65 18.76
CA PHE A 189 -2.43 24.26 18.16
C PHE A 189 -2.53 22.88 17.51
N GLU A 190 -3.08 21.88 18.22
CA GLU A 190 -3.27 20.53 17.70
C GLU A 190 -4.17 20.51 16.45
N ILE A 191 -5.28 21.26 16.45
CA ILE A 191 -6.16 21.38 15.28
C ILE A 191 -5.38 21.92 14.08
N CYS A 192 -4.65 23.02 14.25
CA CYS A 192 -3.87 23.61 13.17
C CYS A 192 -2.73 22.68 12.70
N SER A 193 -2.08 21.98 13.62
CA SER A 193 -1.00 21.04 13.33
C SER A 193 -1.50 19.85 12.51
N CYS A 194 -2.54 19.16 12.97
CA CYS A 194 -3.14 18.05 12.24
C CYS A 194 -3.72 18.49 10.89
N SER A 195 -4.33 19.68 10.80
CA SER A 195 -4.87 20.20 9.54
C SER A 195 -3.77 20.41 8.49
N ARG A 196 -2.63 21.01 8.90
CA ARG A 196 -1.46 21.17 8.02
C ARG A 196 -0.91 19.84 7.56
N LEU A 197 -0.74 18.90 8.49
CA LEU A 197 -0.24 17.55 8.18
C LEU A 197 -1.20 16.81 7.23
N THR A 198 -2.51 16.99 7.39
CA THR A 198 -3.51 16.44 6.46
C THR A 198 -3.24 16.89 5.03
N ILE A 199 -3.00 18.20 4.82
CA ILE A 199 -2.68 18.72 3.49
C ILE A 199 -1.37 18.16 2.96
N ILE A 200 -0.33 18.10 3.78
CA ILE A 200 0.97 17.53 3.38
C ILE A 200 0.81 16.06 2.99
N SER A 201 0.13 15.26 3.81
CA SER A 201 -0.04 13.82 3.60
C SER A 201 -0.88 13.50 2.37
N PHE A 202 -1.99 14.21 2.14
CA PHE A 202 -2.78 14.00 0.91
C PHE A 202 -2.01 14.39 -0.35
N TYR A 203 -1.18 15.44 -0.30
CA TYR A 203 -0.34 15.82 -1.43
C TYR A 203 0.73 14.74 -1.70
N SER A 204 1.40 14.26 -0.66
CA SER A 204 2.38 13.16 -0.76
C SER A 204 1.76 11.86 -1.28
N PHE A 205 0.54 11.54 -0.84
CA PHE A 205 -0.23 10.41 -1.37
C PHE A 205 -0.44 10.54 -2.88
N ILE A 206 -0.92 11.68 -3.39
CA ILE A 206 -1.14 11.86 -4.83
C ILE A 206 0.15 11.75 -5.62
N GLU A 207 1.24 12.32 -5.12
CA GLU A 207 2.54 12.21 -5.78
C GLU A 207 3.03 10.75 -5.83
N CYS A 208 2.90 10.02 -4.73
CA CYS A 208 3.23 8.60 -4.66
C CYS A 208 2.34 7.77 -5.60
N PHE A 209 1.03 7.99 -5.60
CA PHE A 209 0.07 7.29 -6.45
C PHE A 209 0.35 7.50 -7.94
N VAL A 210 0.63 8.74 -8.37
CA VAL A 210 1.02 9.02 -9.76
C VAL A 210 2.30 8.26 -10.12
N ASN A 211 3.32 8.28 -9.25
CA ASN A 211 4.56 7.53 -9.48
C ASN A 211 4.32 6.02 -9.54
N SER A 212 3.48 5.49 -8.65
CA SER A 212 3.08 4.08 -8.58
C SER A 212 2.45 3.61 -9.90
N ILE A 213 1.53 4.40 -10.48
CA ILE A 213 0.94 4.10 -11.80
C ILE A 213 2.03 4.02 -12.88
N GLY A 214 2.94 5.00 -12.91
CA GLY A 214 4.04 5.03 -13.87
C GLY A 214 4.96 3.81 -13.75
N PHE A 215 5.39 3.50 -12.51
CA PHE A 215 6.24 2.36 -12.21
C PHE A 215 5.57 1.03 -12.58
N SER A 216 4.32 0.85 -12.18
CA SER A 216 3.60 -0.40 -12.45
C SER A 216 3.33 -0.61 -13.94
N TYR A 217 3.11 0.46 -14.71
CA TYR A 217 2.98 0.35 -16.16
C TYR A 217 4.33 0.04 -16.81
N LEU A 218 5.41 0.70 -16.38
CA LEU A 218 6.77 0.45 -16.84
C LEU A 218 7.15 -1.03 -16.70
N GLU A 219 7.02 -1.59 -15.50
CA GLU A 219 7.43 -2.96 -15.22
C GLU A 219 6.67 -4.01 -16.05
N ARG A 220 5.40 -3.75 -16.36
CA ARG A 220 4.57 -4.64 -17.19
C ARG A 220 4.88 -4.56 -18.68
N ASN A 221 5.44 -3.44 -19.14
CA ASN A 221 5.61 -3.15 -20.57
C ASN A 221 7.08 -2.91 -20.94
N ILE A 222 8.03 -3.24 -20.06
CA ILE A 222 9.45 -2.90 -20.24
C ILE A 222 10.03 -3.41 -21.57
N GLU A 223 9.52 -4.52 -22.10
CA GLU A 223 9.99 -5.13 -23.35
C GLU A 223 9.54 -4.38 -24.62
N VAL A 224 8.53 -3.52 -24.52
CA VAL A 224 7.93 -2.82 -25.67
C VAL A 224 8.07 -1.29 -25.61
N LEU A 225 8.60 -0.76 -24.51
CA LEU A 225 8.76 0.68 -24.31
C LEU A 225 10.06 1.20 -24.93
N GLU A 226 10.00 2.40 -25.50
CA GLU A 226 11.20 3.11 -25.93
C GLU A 226 11.96 3.70 -24.72
N ASP A 227 13.28 3.90 -24.85
CA ASP A 227 14.11 4.48 -23.77
C ASP A 227 13.56 5.80 -23.23
N ILE A 228 13.00 6.63 -24.11
CA ILE A 228 12.39 7.91 -23.71
C ILE A 228 11.11 7.71 -22.90
N GLU A 229 10.31 6.68 -23.20
CA GLU A 229 9.11 6.33 -22.45
C GLU A 229 9.48 5.74 -21.08
N VAL A 230 10.53 4.92 -21.03
CA VAL A 230 11.11 4.39 -19.78
C VAL A 230 11.55 5.53 -18.86
N ASP A 231 12.31 6.50 -19.38
CA ASP A 231 12.74 7.68 -18.62
C ASP A 231 11.54 8.48 -18.11
N ILE A 232 10.53 8.69 -18.96
CA ILE A 232 9.31 9.40 -18.57
C ILE A 232 8.63 8.68 -17.40
N LEU A 233 8.40 7.36 -17.49
CA LEU A 233 7.70 6.59 -16.46
C LEU A 233 8.49 6.46 -15.15
N LYS A 234 9.83 6.55 -15.21
CA LYS A 234 10.71 6.72 -14.04
C LYS A 234 10.62 8.13 -13.43
N GLY A 235 9.86 9.04 -14.04
CA GLY A 235 9.72 10.41 -13.59
C GLY A 235 10.91 11.30 -13.96
N LEU A 236 11.64 10.97 -15.03
CA LEU A 236 12.86 11.67 -15.45
C LEU A 236 12.70 12.41 -16.79
N LYS A 237 13.54 13.43 -16.99
CA LYS A 237 13.79 14.11 -18.27
C LYS A 237 15.22 14.62 -18.27
N LYS A 238 16.09 14.06 -19.14
CA LYS A 238 17.49 14.51 -19.30
C LYS A 238 18.20 14.65 -17.95
N ASN A 239 18.19 13.60 -17.12
CA ASN A 239 18.77 13.55 -15.76
C ASN A 239 18.13 14.48 -14.70
N SER A 240 16.97 15.09 -14.98
CA SER A 240 16.21 15.88 -14.01
C SER A 240 14.87 15.22 -13.69
N TYR A 241 14.39 15.39 -12.45
CA TYR A 241 13.08 14.89 -12.05
C TYR A 241 11.96 15.73 -12.63
N LEU A 242 10.89 15.06 -13.08
CA LEU A 242 9.65 15.68 -13.50
C LEU A 242 8.87 16.18 -12.29
N SER A 243 8.29 17.37 -12.40
CA SER A 243 7.27 17.83 -11.45
C SER A 243 6.01 16.97 -11.57
N LEU A 244 5.20 16.94 -10.51
CA LEU A 244 3.92 16.22 -10.49
C LEU A 244 2.99 16.62 -11.66
N LYS A 245 2.90 17.93 -11.96
CA LYS A 245 2.19 18.47 -13.13
C LYS A 245 2.64 17.80 -14.42
N SER A 246 3.96 17.75 -14.63
CA SER A 246 4.53 17.16 -15.84
C SER A 246 4.36 15.64 -15.90
N LYS A 247 4.42 14.94 -14.77
CA LYS A 247 4.16 13.50 -14.69
C LYS A 247 2.72 13.18 -15.12
N ILE A 248 1.73 13.89 -14.57
CA ILE A 248 0.32 13.71 -14.93
C ILE A 248 0.11 13.82 -16.45
N GLU A 249 0.66 14.84 -17.10
CA GLU A 249 0.51 14.99 -18.56
C GLU A 249 1.29 13.94 -19.36
N LYS A 250 2.53 13.67 -18.98
CA LYS A 250 3.41 12.80 -19.76
C LYS A 250 3.07 11.33 -19.62
N TYR A 251 2.61 10.89 -18.45
CA TYR A 251 2.25 9.49 -18.23
C TYR A 251 1.07 9.12 -19.12
N GLN A 252 0.10 10.03 -19.31
CA GLN A 252 -1.00 9.84 -20.26
C GLN A 252 -0.50 9.54 -21.68
N LYS A 253 0.50 10.28 -22.16
CA LYS A 253 1.08 10.05 -23.50
C LYS A 253 1.73 8.69 -23.63
N VAL A 254 2.23 8.09 -22.55
CA VAL A 254 2.88 6.78 -22.62
C VAL A 254 1.88 5.65 -22.43
N ILE A 255 1.01 5.79 -21.42
CA ILE A 255 0.09 4.75 -20.94
C ILE A 255 -1.13 4.60 -21.84
N ARG A 256 -1.69 5.70 -22.35
CA ARG A 256 -2.92 5.65 -23.15
C ARG A 256 -2.63 5.06 -24.53
N LYS A 257 -3.57 4.24 -25.01
CA LYS A 257 -3.50 3.63 -26.35
C LYS A 257 -3.46 4.67 -27.47
N ASP A 258 -4.20 5.77 -27.31
CA ASP A 258 -4.29 6.86 -28.30
C ASP A 258 -3.15 7.89 -28.18
N LYS A 259 -2.28 7.77 -27.16
CA LYS A 259 -1.16 8.67 -26.88
C LYS A 259 -1.57 10.15 -26.70
N THR A 260 -2.87 10.43 -26.47
CA THR A 260 -3.38 11.80 -26.30
C THR A 260 -3.26 12.29 -24.86
N ILE A 261 -3.21 13.62 -24.66
CA ILE A 261 -3.31 14.22 -23.33
C ILE A 261 -4.75 14.70 -23.11
N LYS A 262 -5.41 14.21 -22.05
CA LYS A 262 -6.75 14.64 -21.64
C LYS A 262 -6.71 15.62 -20.44
N ILE A 263 -5.86 15.37 -19.45
CA ILE A 263 -5.60 16.32 -18.36
C ILE A 263 -4.40 17.17 -18.72
N ILE A 264 -4.62 18.48 -18.83
CA ILE A 264 -3.58 19.49 -19.04
C ILE A 264 -3.42 20.26 -17.74
N THR A 265 -2.21 20.29 -17.19
CA THR A 265 -1.87 20.93 -15.90
C THR A 265 -0.82 22.05 -16.04
N SER A 266 -0.13 22.12 -17.19
CA SER A 266 0.93 23.07 -17.49
C SER A 266 0.43 24.40 -18.04
N ASP A 267 -0.70 24.40 -18.75
CA ASP A 267 -1.32 25.61 -19.30
C ASP A 267 -2.41 26.14 -18.35
N LYS A 268 -2.19 27.36 -17.84
CA LYS A 268 -3.09 28.05 -16.92
C LYS A 268 -4.48 28.32 -17.49
N HIS A 269 -4.63 28.39 -18.81
CA HIS A 269 -5.91 28.62 -19.47
C HIS A 269 -6.67 27.33 -19.80
N GLN A 270 -6.00 26.18 -19.73
CA GLN A 270 -6.58 24.88 -20.09
C GLN A 270 -6.75 23.95 -18.89
N ILE A 271 -6.02 24.19 -17.80
CA ILE A 271 -6.19 23.43 -16.56
C ILE A 271 -7.62 23.58 -16.02
N LYS A 272 -8.24 22.45 -15.70
CA LYS A 272 -9.61 22.35 -15.19
C LYS A 272 -9.63 21.82 -13.76
N GLU A 273 -10.74 22.01 -13.07
CA GLU A 273 -11.00 21.29 -11.84
C GLU A 273 -11.01 19.77 -12.09
N PRO A 274 -10.53 18.95 -11.13
CA PRO A 274 -10.05 19.31 -9.78
C PRO A 274 -8.58 19.77 -9.73
N PHE A 275 -7.84 19.66 -10.84
CA PHE A 275 -6.40 19.95 -10.89
C PHE A 275 -6.08 21.42 -10.68
N LEU A 276 -6.96 22.33 -11.14
CA LEU A 276 -6.83 23.77 -10.95
C LEU A 276 -6.73 24.12 -9.46
N SER A 277 -7.73 23.74 -8.65
CA SER A 277 -7.70 24.01 -7.21
C SER A 277 -6.56 23.26 -6.51
N PHE A 278 -6.26 22.03 -6.94
CA PHE A 278 -5.21 21.22 -6.33
C PHE A 278 -3.85 21.91 -6.42
N PHE A 279 -3.52 22.43 -7.60
CA PHE A 279 -2.23 23.04 -7.87
C PHE A 279 -2.14 24.54 -7.59
N ASN A 280 -3.22 25.30 -7.72
CA ASN A 280 -3.13 26.75 -7.52
C ASN A 280 -3.42 27.16 -6.06
N LYS A 281 -4.25 26.41 -5.32
CA LYS A 281 -4.57 26.74 -3.93
C LYS A 281 -3.76 25.89 -2.96
N TYR A 282 -3.86 24.57 -3.07
CA TYR A 282 -3.36 23.70 -2.01
C TYR A 282 -1.87 23.37 -2.13
N GLU A 283 -1.30 23.36 -3.34
CA GLU A 283 0.16 23.33 -3.53
C GLU A 283 0.81 24.55 -2.87
N GLU A 284 0.20 25.74 -2.98
CA GLU A 284 0.72 26.97 -2.35
C GLU A 284 0.63 26.90 -0.82
N ILE A 285 -0.51 26.46 -0.26
CA ILE A 285 -0.68 26.23 1.19
C ILE A 285 0.33 25.20 1.71
N ARG A 286 0.54 24.10 0.98
CA ARG A 286 1.55 23.07 1.30
C ARG A 286 2.95 23.68 1.29
N ASN A 287 3.29 24.43 0.25
CA ASN A 287 4.61 25.05 0.09
C ASN A 287 4.89 26.12 1.16
N ALA A 288 3.86 26.87 1.57
CA ALA A 288 3.96 27.83 2.66
C ALA A 288 4.14 27.13 4.02
N SER A 289 3.51 25.96 4.21
CA SER A 289 3.60 25.16 5.43
C SER A 289 4.98 24.50 5.63
N VAL A 290 5.73 24.27 4.54
CA VAL A 290 7.06 23.62 4.58
C VAL A 290 8.20 24.63 4.44
N HIS A 291 7.99 25.71 3.67
CA HIS A 291 9.02 26.70 3.38
C HIS A 291 8.43 28.11 3.54
N TYR A 292 8.70 28.77 4.68
CA TYR A 292 8.19 30.11 4.93
C TYR A 292 8.79 31.16 3.98
N SER A 293 7.93 32.05 3.46
CA SER A 293 8.31 33.32 2.83
C SER A 293 7.15 34.30 3.02
N PRO A 294 7.40 35.59 3.31
CA PRO A 294 6.33 36.60 3.45
C PRO A 294 5.44 36.76 2.21
N SER A 295 5.91 36.35 1.03
CA SER A 295 5.17 36.38 -0.23
C SER A 295 4.29 35.15 -0.50
N LYS A 296 4.32 34.14 0.37
CA LYS A 296 3.53 32.91 0.24
C LYS A 296 2.22 32.99 1.00
N GLU A 297 1.35 32.01 0.73
CA GLU A 297 0.07 31.83 1.41
C GLU A 297 0.19 31.88 2.94
N ALA A 298 -0.82 32.49 3.57
CA ALA A 298 -0.84 32.67 5.01
C ALA A 298 -1.13 31.35 5.73
N ILE A 299 -0.18 30.89 6.54
CA ILE A 299 -0.35 29.67 7.36
C ILE A 299 -0.85 29.96 8.79
N TRP A 300 -0.83 31.23 9.19
CA TRP A 300 -1.42 31.69 10.45
C TRP A 300 -2.92 31.94 10.22
N MET A 301 -3.73 30.92 10.45
CA MET A 301 -5.19 30.96 10.23
C MET A 301 -5.96 30.50 11.47
N LYS A 302 -7.27 30.78 11.49
CA LYS A 302 -8.15 30.27 12.56
C LYS A 302 -8.32 28.75 12.42
N PRO A 303 -8.52 28.01 13.53
CA PRO A 303 -8.73 26.56 13.50
C PRO A 303 -9.84 26.11 12.53
N LYS A 304 -10.96 26.85 12.50
CA LYS A 304 -12.10 26.56 11.59
C LYS A 304 -11.68 26.62 10.11
N ASP A 305 -10.85 27.58 9.73
CA ASP A 305 -10.39 27.74 8.34
C ASP A 305 -9.40 26.63 7.97
N TRP A 306 -8.53 26.24 8.91
CA TRP A 306 -7.64 25.09 8.77
C TRP A 306 -8.41 23.78 8.56
N VAL A 307 -9.42 23.52 9.39
CA VAL A 307 -10.28 22.32 9.28
C VAL A 307 -11.03 22.32 7.96
N LYS A 308 -11.58 23.47 7.54
CA LYS A 308 -12.24 23.60 6.24
C LYS A 308 -11.29 23.24 5.09
N ASN A 309 -10.09 23.82 5.08
CA ASN A 309 -9.10 23.55 4.05
C ASN A 309 -8.65 22.08 4.03
N ALA A 310 -8.47 21.45 5.19
CA ALA A 310 -8.12 20.04 5.29
C ALA A 310 -9.20 19.12 4.71
N ASN A 311 -10.47 19.36 5.06
CA ASN A 311 -11.60 18.57 4.54
C ASN A 311 -11.83 18.77 3.03
N GLU A 312 -11.75 20.02 2.55
CA GLU A 312 -11.86 20.33 1.12
C GLU A 312 -10.73 19.66 0.34
N PHE A 313 -9.49 19.77 0.81
CA PHE A 313 -8.34 19.20 0.11
C PHE A 313 -8.33 17.67 0.11
N ALA A 314 -8.79 17.04 1.19
CA ALA A 314 -8.93 15.60 1.25
C ALA A 314 -9.87 15.09 0.13
N LYS A 315 -11.06 15.69 0.00
CA LYS A 315 -12.02 15.35 -1.07
C LYS A 315 -11.45 15.62 -2.46
N LEU A 316 -10.81 16.77 -2.63
CA LEU A 316 -10.18 17.17 -3.89
C LEU A 316 -9.07 16.19 -4.30
N SER A 317 -8.26 15.74 -3.35
CA SER A 317 -7.18 14.79 -3.61
C SER A 317 -7.71 13.44 -4.08
N ILE A 318 -8.75 12.91 -3.42
CA ILE A 318 -9.44 11.69 -3.86
C ILE A 318 -9.99 11.85 -5.28
N GLN A 319 -10.59 13.00 -5.61
CA GLN A 319 -11.07 13.28 -6.96
C GLN A 319 -9.94 13.35 -8.01
N VAL A 320 -8.83 14.04 -7.69
CA VAL A 320 -7.63 14.12 -8.55
C VAL A 320 -7.08 12.72 -8.84
N GLY A 321 -6.95 11.89 -7.80
CA GLY A 321 -6.51 10.50 -7.93
C GLY A 321 -7.43 9.70 -8.84
N LEU A 322 -8.75 9.81 -8.65
CA LEU A 322 -9.74 9.09 -9.45
C LEU A 322 -9.75 9.52 -10.92
N GLU A 323 -9.67 10.82 -11.20
CA GLU A 323 -9.64 11.31 -12.58
C GLU A 323 -8.35 10.92 -13.30
N PHE A 324 -7.21 10.98 -12.61
CA PHE A 324 -5.95 10.51 -13.17
C PHE A 324 -5.99 9.00 -13.47
N TRP A 325 -6.53 8.20 -12.53
CA TRP A 325 -6.72 6.76 -12.70
C TRP A 325 -7.52 6.43 -13.95
N LYS A 326 -8.73 6.98 -14.08
CA LYS A 326 -9.65 6.71 -15.20
C LYS A 326 -9.06 7.05 -16.56
N ILE A 327 -8.17 8.03 -16.61
CA ILE A 327 -7.51 8.45 -17.85
C ILE A 327 -6.36 7.53 -18.23
N CYS A 328 -5.66 6.96 -17.25
CA CYS A 328 -4.61 5.96 -17.47
C CYS A 328 -5.20 4.57 -17.76
N TYR A 329 -6.32 4.21 -17.12
CA TYR A 329 -6.97 2.91 -17.26
C TYR A 329 -8.44 3.08 -17.68
N GLU A 330 -8.68 3.32 -18.97
CA GLU A 330 -10.02 3.68 -19.49
C GLU A 330 -11.09 2.60 -19.29
N GLU A 331 -10.68 1.34 -19.12
CA GLU A 331 -11.58 0.20 -18.87
C GLU A 331 -11.85 -0.06 -17.38
N LEU A 332 -11.19 0.69 -16.47
CA LEU A 332 -11.27 0.49 -15.03
C LEU A 332 -11.83 1.73 -14.33
N ASP A 333 -13.01 1.60 -13.73
CA ASP A 333 -13.70 2.73 -13.10
C ASP A 333 -12.95 3.34 -11.92
N SER A 334 -12.25 2.51 -11.12
CA SER A 334 -11.56 2.94 -9.90
C SER A 334 -10.52 1.92 -9.44
N PRO A 335 -9.54 2.30 -8.60
CA PRO A 335 -8.58 1.35 -8.05
C PRO A 335 -9.16 0.60 -6.83
N ASP A 336 -9.55 -0.67 -7.01
CA ASP A 336 -10.15 -1.47 -5.92
C ASP A 336 -9.23 -1.59 -4.69
N TYR A 337 -7.92 -1.75 -4.92
CA TYR A 337 -6.91 -1.88 -3.86
C TYR A 337 -6.76 -0.62 -2.98
N LEU A 338 -7.29 0.53 -3.42
CA LEU A 338 -7.36 1.79 -2.68
C LEU A 338 -8.79 2.13 -2.22
N GLY A 339 -9.65 1.12 -2.08
CA GLY A 339 -11.04 1.32 -1.66
C GLY A 339 -11.86 2.12 -2.66
N ARG A 340 -11.53 2.01 -3.96
CA ARG A 340 -12.25 2.66 -5.07
C ARG A 340 -12.27 4.19 -5.04
N PHE A 341 -11.46 4.81 -4.17
CA PHE A 341 -11.53 6.24 -3.91
C PHE A 341 -12.93 6.70 -3.45
N GLU A 342 -13.65 5.84 -2.73
CA GLU A 342 -14.90 6.19 -2.05
C GLU A 342 -14.59 6.93 -0.74
N PHE A 343 -14.66 8.27 -0.76
CA PHE A 343 -14.24 9.13 0.36
C PHE A 343 -14.87 8.71 1.70
N ASP A 344 -16.20 8.57 1.76
CA ASP A 344 -16.92 8.28 3.01
C ASP A 344 -16.54 6.90 3.56
N ARG A 345 -16.32 5.92 2.68
CA ARG A 345 -15.85 4.59 3.07
C ARG A 345 -14.44 4.66 3.65
N LEU A 346 -13.52 5.35 2.97
CA LEU A 346 -12.14 5.52 3.44
C LEU A 346 -12.08 6.26 4.78
N TYR A 347 -12.87 7.33 4.92
CA TYR A 347 -13.03 8.07 6.16
C TYR A 347 -13.52 7.16 7.28
N LYS A 348 -14.56 6.35 7.03
CA LYS A 348 -15.12 5.44 8.02
C LYS A 348 -14.12 4.36 8.45
N VAL A 349 -13.41 3.75 7.51
CA VAL A 349 -12.35 2.77 7.81
C VAL A 349 -11.26 3.37 8.70
N SER A 350 -10.86 4.62 8.45
CA SER A 350 -9.87 5.31 9.29
C SER A 350 -10.42 5.70 10.67
N GLU A 351 -11.69 6.06 10.77
CA GLU A 351 -12.36 6.28 12.06
C GLU A 351 -12.43 4.99 12.89
N ASP A 352 -12.83 3.88 12.27
CA ASP A 352 -12.92 2.58 12.94
C ASP A 352 -11.55 2.11 13.45
N ARG A 353 -10.48 2.39 12.69
CA ARG A 353 -9.10 2.11 13.14
C ARG A 353 -8.73 2.89 14.40
N LEU A 354 -9.06 4.18 14.46
CA LEU A 354 -8.81 4.98 15.67
C LEU A 354 -9.57 4.41 16.87
N ASN A 355 -10.81 3.98 16.66
CA ASN A 355 -11.62 3.35 17.71
C ASN A 355 -11.01 2.02 18.18
N SER A 356 -10.49 1.18 17.28
CA SER A 356 -9.81 -0.06 17.64
C SER A 356 -8.56 0.18 18.50
N VAL A 357 -7.78 1.23 18.20
CA VAL A 357 -6.60 1.59 19.03
C VAL A 357 -7.04 2.02 20.43
N ASN A 358 -8.05 2.87 20.53
CA ASN A 358 -8.58 3.30 21.82
C ASN A 358 -9.14 2.11 22.63
N GLN A 359 -9.77 1.14 21.96
CA GLN A 359 -10.27 -0.07 22.61
C GLN A 359 -9.15 -0.91 23.22
N ILE A 360 -8.02 -1.05 22.52
CA ILE A 360 -6.82 -1.73 23.06
C ILE A 360 -6.29 -0.99 24.31
N GLU A 361 -6.27 0.35 24.31
CA GLU A 361 -5.85 1.12 25.49
C GLU A 361 -6.76 0.89 26.71
N ILE A 362 -8.08 0.76 26.48
CA ILE A 362 -9.05 0.41 27.51
C ILE A 362 -8.77 -1.00 28.03
N GLU A 363 -8.62 -1.98 27.14
CA GLU A 363 -8.32 -3.37 27.52
C GLU A 363 -7.04 -3.50 28.34
N ILE A 364 -5.99 -2.74 27.97
CA ILE A 364 -4.75 -2.67 28.75
C ILE A 364 -5.00 -2.07 30.14
N SER A 365 -5.73 -0.95 30.21
CA SER A 365 -6.02 -0.27 31.48
C SER A 365 -6.83 -1.16 32.44
N GLU A 366 -7.83 -1.86 31.92
CA GLU A 366 -8.63 -2.83 32.67
C GLU A 366 -7.77 -4.02 33.15
N ALA A 367 -6.90 -4.56 32.29
CA ALA A 367 -6.00 -5.66 32.65
C ALA A 367 -4.99 -5.25 33.74
N MET A 368 -4.53 -3.99 33.76
CA MET A 368 -3.63 -3.48 34.78
C MET A 368 -4.34 -3.27 36.12
N ASN A 369 -5.58 -2.75 36.13
CA ASN A 369 -6.36 -2.59 37.35
C ASN A 369 -6.70 -3.94 38.01
N ASN A 370 -7.07 -4.94 37.21
CA ASN A 370 -7.35 -6.31 37.70
C ASN A 370 -6.12 -7.04 38.27
N LYS A 371 -4.90 -6.60 37.93
CA LYS A 371 -3.65 -7.11 38.52
C LYS A 371 -3.27 -6.45 39.86
N LEU A 372 -3.85 -5.28 40.17
CA LEU A 372 -3.61 -4.59 41.45
C LEU A 372 -4.61 -5.03 42.54
N GLU A 373 -5.72 -5.64 42.15
CA GLU A 373 -6.74 -6.19 43.06
C GLU A 373 -6.51 -7.67 43.46
N LYS A 374 -5.45 -8.30 42.92
CA LYS A 374 -4.97 -9.64 43.31
C LYS A 374 -3.59 -9.53 43.93
#